data_AF-A0A424KI37-F1
#
_entry.id   AF-A0A424KI37-F1
#
_cell.length_a   1.000
_cell.length_b   1.000
_cell.length_c   1.000
_cell.angle_alpha   90.00
_cell.angle_beta   90.00
_cell.angle_gamma   90.00
#
_symmetry.space_group_name_H-M   'P 1'
#
loop_
_entity.id
_entity.type
_entity.pdbx_description
1 polymer ?
#
loop_
_entity_poly.entity_id
_entity_poly.type
_entity_poly.pdbx_seq_one_letter_code
_entity_poly.pdbx_strand_id
1 'polypeptide(L)'
;MSHTRKRWSVPTWMLFHGMAEKIDDKFYKENKDQVLEIIKIICDNLPCPYCRKNASKYIKNNMKNINTKEKFKHFLYVFHNDVNKKLKKKHFEKSILNKYKTINILTAYKWFNDKFYGEYIVSHDFNKWRRNMVKDKVTNFFKDNWKKMFK
;
A
#
# COMPACT_ATOMS: atom_id res chain seq x y z
N MET A 1 1.19 -15.32 18.50
CA MET A 1 1.75 -14.29 17.58
C MET A 1 0.65 -13.47 16.86
N SER A 2 -0.07 -12.56 17.54
CA SER A 2 -1.40 -12.14 17.02
C SER A 2 -1.69 -10.62 16.89
N HIS A 3 -1.14 -9.73 17.73
CA HIS A 3 -1.72 -8.38 17.83
C HIS A 3 -1.02 -7.26 17.00
N THR A 4 0.29 -7.33 16.80
CA THR A 4 1.06 -6.23 16.17
C THR A 4 0.96 -6.18 14.65
N ARG A 5 0.73 -7.33 13.97
CA ARG A 5 0.61 -7.40 12.50
C ARG A 5 -0.68 -6.75 11.99
N LYS A 6 -1.80 -6.89 12.72
CA LYS A 6 -3.11 -6.37 12.29
C LYS A 6 -3.17 -4.84 12.26
N ARG A 7 -2.44 -4.17 13.16
CA ARG A 7 -2.52 -2.71 13.36
C ARG A 7 -2.28 -1.93 12.07
N TRP A 8 -1.17 -2.16 11.38
CA TRP A 8 -0.81 -1.46 10.14
C TRP A 8 -1.22 -2.22 8.88
N SER A 9 -1.41 -3.55 8.94
CA SER A 9 -1.67 -4.34 7.72
C SER A 9 -3.01 -4.01 7.08
N VAL A 10 -4.09 -3.91 7.87
CA VAL A 10 -5.43 -3.62 7.35
C VAL A 10 -5.48 -2.20 6.75
N PRO A 11 -5.03 -1.15 7.45
CA PRO A 11 -4.95 0.20 6.87
C PRO A 11 -4.11 0.26 5.58
N THR A 12 -2.98 -0.46 5.52
CA THR A 12 -2.14 -0.51 4.32
C THR A 12 -2.89 -1.08 3.13
N TRP A 13 -3.60 -2.21 3.31
CA TRP A 13 -4.43 -2.78 2.24
C TRP A 13 -5.59 -1.88 1.86
N MET A 14 -6.22 -1.19 2.82
CA MET A 14 -7.29 -0.23 2.53
C MET A 14 -6.79 0.96 1.70
N LEU A 15 -5.60 1.48 2.01
CA LEU A 15 -4.98 2.53 1.20
C LEU A 15 -4.62 2.01 -0.19
N PHE A 16 -3.97 0.84 -0.31
CA PHE A 16 -3.55 0.28 -1.60
C PHE A 16 -4.74 0.11 -2.55
N HIS A 17 -5.76 -0.63 -2.10
CA HIS A 17 -6.93 -0.90 -2.92
C HIS A 17 -7.79 0.35 -3.13
N GLY A 18 -7.89 1.22 -2.12
CA GLY A 18 -8.59 2.50 -2.25
C GLY A 18 -7.92 3.42 -3.26
N MET A 19 -6.59 3.49 -3.26
CA MET A 19 -5.82 4.28 -4.21
C MET A 19 -6.03 3.75 -5.62
N ALA A 20 -5.89 2.44 -5.84
CA ALA A 20 -6.11 1.86 -7.16
C ALA A 20 -7.55 2.03 -7.64
N GLU A 21 -8.54 2.02 -6.74
CA GLU A 21 -9.94 2.28 -7.08
C GLU A 21 -10.20 3.73 -7.46
N LYS A 22 -9.65 4.68 -6.69
CA LYS A 22 -10.01 6.10 -6.76
C LYS A 22 -9.08 6.95 -7.60
N ILE A 23 -7.90 6.44 -7.97
CA ILE A 23 -6.95 7.20 -8.77
C ILE A 23 -7.56 7.59 -10.13
N ASP A 24 -7.39 8.85 -10.53
CA ASP A 24 -7.76 9.35 -11.84
C ASP A 24 -6.95 8.64 -12.94
N ASP A 25 -7.62 8.22 -14.01
CA ASP A 25 -7.02 7.42 -15.08
C ASP A 25 -5.94 8.18 -15.85
N LYS A 26 -6.14 9.49 -16.08
CA LYS A 26 -5.16 10.34 -16.76
C LYS A 26 -3.94 10.52 -15.87
N PHE A 27 -4.14 10.83 -14.58
CA PHE A 27 -3.05 10.95 -13.63
C PHE A 27 -2.24 9.64 -13.55
N TYR A 28 -2.90 8.49 -13.45
CA TYR A 28 -2.21 7.20 -13.41
C TYR A 28 -1.39 6.95 -14.67
N LYS A 29 -1.97 7.19 -15.86
CA LYS A 29 -1.26 6.99 -17.13
C LYS A 29 0.01 7.84 -17.23
N GLU A 30 -0.06 9.09 -16.79
CA GLU A 30 1.06 10.05 -16.83
C GLU A 30 2.10 9.81 -15.73
N ASN A 31 1.69 9.27 -14.57
CA ASN A 31 2.54 9.19 -13.36
C ASN A 31 2.70 7.76 -12.82
N LYS A 32 2.44 6.73 -13.64
CA LYS A 32 2.41 5.31 -13.23
C LYS A 32 3.67 4.90 -12.45
N ASP A 33 4.85 5.36 -12.89
CA ASP A 33 6.12 4.94 -12.31
C ASP A 33 6.28 5.51 -10.89
N GLN A 34 5.83 6.75 -10.66
CA GLN A 34 5.79 7.36 -9.34
C GLN A 34 4.78 6.66 -8.42
N VAL A 35 3.60 6.31 -8.94
CA VAL A 35 2.57 5.59 -8.16
C VAL A 35 3.09 4.21 -7.74
N LEU A 36 3.72 3.48 -8.65
CA LEU A 36 4.29 2.16 -8.39
C LEU A 36 5.49 2.23 -7.44
N GLU A 37 6.33 3.26 -7.57
CA GLU A 37 7.45 3.51 -6.66
C GLU A 37 6.95 3.76 -5.21
N ILE A 38 5.81 4.44 -5.03
CA ILE A 38 5.22 4.62 -3.70
C ILE A 38 4.74 3.30 -3.10
N ILE A 39 4.12 2.41 -3.88
CA ILE A 39 3.80 1.05 -3.43
C ILE A 39 5.05 0.29 -3.02
N LYS A 40 6.11 0.37 -3.84
CA LYS A 40 7.40 -0.27 -3.57
C LYS A 40 8.03 0.25 -2.27
N ILE A 41 8.09 1.57 -2.07
CA ILE A 41 8.62 2.20 -0.86
C ILE A 41 7.88 1.71 0.38
N ILE A 42 6.55 1.63 0.34
CA ILE A 42 5.74 1.14 1.46
C ILE A 42 6.07 -0.34 1.73
N CYS A 43 6.14 -1.18 0.70
CA CYS A 43 6.51 -2.59 0.82
C CYS A 43 7.92 -2.81 1.38
N ASP A 44 8.89 -2.01 0.93
CA ASP A 44 10.29 -2.05 1.38
C ASP A 44 10.47 -1.56 2.82
N ASN A 45 9.45 -0.96 3.42
CA ASN A 45 9.48 -0.40 4.76
C ASN A 45 8.37 -0.91 5.68
N LEU A 46 7.71 -2.03 5.35
CA LEU A 46 6.70 -2.64 6.22
C LEU A 46 7.25 -2.89 7.64
N PRO A 47 6.51 -2.57 8.71
CA PRO A 47 6.99 -2.70 10.10
C PRO A 47 7.40 -4.13 10.51
N CYS A 48 6.91 -5.16 9.82
CA CYS A 48 7.30 -6.55 10.05
C CYS A 48 8.42 -6.99 9.07
N PRO A 49 9.60 -7.41 9.55
CA PRO A 49 10.71 -7.85 8.70
C PRO A 49 10.36 -8.97 7.72
N TYR A 50 9.60 -9.98 8.18
CA TYR A 50 9.16 -11.09 7.32
C TYR A 50 8.20 -10.60 6.22
N CYS A 51 7.25 -9.73 6.57
CA CYS A 51 6.34 -9.14 5.58
C CYS A 51 7.11 -8.30 4.57
N ARG A 52 8.04 -7.45 5.04
CA ARG A 52 8.92 -6.62 4.20
C ARG A 52 9.67 -7.47 3.18
N LYS A 53 10.41 -8.50 3.63
CA LYS A 53 11.18 -9.40 2.76
C LYS A 53 10.31 -10.05 1.68
N ASN A 54 9.15 -10.58 2.06
CA ASN A 54 8.23 -11.23 1.12
C ASN A 54 7.59 -10.22 0.15
N ALA A 55 7.17 -9.05 0.64
CA ALA A 55 6.58 -8.01 -0.18
C ALA A 55 7.60 -7.45 -1.17
N SER A 56 8.79 -7.04 -0.74
CA SER A 56 9.87 -6.57 -1.61
C SER A 56 10.21 -7.59 -2.71
N LYS A 57 10.30 -8.89 -2.35
CA LYS A 57 10.51 -9.96 -3.35
C LYS A 57 9.35 -10.04 -4.35
N TYR A 58 8.11 -9.96 -3.88
CA TYR A 58 6.93 -9.98 -4.76
C TYR A 58 6.93 -8.79 -5.72
N ILE A 59 7.15 -7.57 -5.20
CA ILE A 59 7.22 -6.34 -6.00
C ILE A 59 8.30 -6.46 -7.08
N LYS A 60 9.53 -6.84 -6.69
CA LYS A 60 10.66 -7.01 -7.62
C LYS A 60 10.35 -7.95 -8.79
N ASN A 61 9.62 -9.03 -8.51
CA ASN A 61 9.36 -10.07 -9.52
C ASN A 61 8.14 -9.78 -10.40
N ASN A 62 7.12 -9.09 -9.87
CA ASN A 62 5.79 -9.02 -10.50
C ASN A 62 5.36 -7.61 -10.91
N MET A 63 6.03 -6.55 -10.45
CA MET A 63 5.66 -5.17 -10.78
C MET A 63 6.18 -4.76 -12.16
N LYS A 64 5.62 -5.38 -13.21
CA LYS A 64 5.98 -5.13 -14.61
C LYS A 64 4.71 -4.92 -15.44
N ASN A 65 4.78 -4.06 -16.46
CA ASN A 65 3.70 -3.84 -17.44
C ASN A 65 2.33 -3.44 -16.84
N ILE A 66 2.33 -2.72 -15.71
CA ILE A 66 1.14 -2.18 -15.05
C ILE A 66 0.86 -0.78 -15.60
N ASN A 67 0.41 -0.70 -16.85
CA ASN A 67 0.27 0.57 -17.58
C ASN A 67 -1.14 1.18 -17.55
N THR A 68 -2.10 0.54 -16.87
CA THR A 68 -3.47 1.07 -16.70
C THR A 68 -3.92 0.91 -15.25
N LYS A 69 -4.91 1.72 -14.86
CA LYS A 69 -5.55 1.65 -13.53
C LYS A 69 -6.13 0.26 -13.26
N GLU A 70 -6.75 -0.38 -14.26
CA GLU A 70 -7.31 -1.73 -14.16
C GLU A 70 -6.22 -2.76 -13.86
N LYS A 71 -5.08 -2.68 -14.56
CA LYS A 71 -3.93 -3.52 -14.27
C LYS A 71 -3.38 -3.27 -12.88
N PHE A 72 -3.41 -2.02 -12.41
CA PHE A 72 -2.99 -1.68 -11.06
C PHE A 72 -3.90 -2.29 -9.98
N LYS A 73 -5.23 -2.16 -10.14
CA LYS A 73 -6.22 -2.85 -9.29
C LYS A 73 -5.99 -4.35 -9.29
N HIS A 74 -5.81 -4.94 -10.47
CA HIS A 74 -5.60 -6.37 -10.63
C HIS A 74 -4.29 -6.84 -9.97
N PHE A 75 -3.19 -6.10 -10.17
CA PHE A 75 -1.90 -6.39 -9.54
C PHE A 75 -2.02 -6.46 -8.01
N LEU A 76 -2.65 -5.47 -7.39
CA LEU A 76 -2.83 -5.45 -5.93
C LEU A 76 -3.76 -6.57 -5.45
N TYR A 77 -4.77 -6.93 -6.24
CA TYR A 77 -5.65 -8.08 -5.94
C TYR A 77 -4.87 -9.40 -5.94
N VAL A 78 -4.10 -9.66 -6.99
CA VAL A 78 -3.28 -10.88 -7.10
C VAL A 78 -2.23 -10.89 -6.00
N PHE A 79 -1.61 -9.75 -5.68
CA PHE A 79 -0.65 -9.64 -4.59
C PHE A 79 -1.27 -9.98 -3.23
N HIS A 80 -2.46 -9.44 -2.94
CA HIS A 80 -3.15 -9.74 -1.68
C HIS A 80 -3.50 -11.23 -1.57
N ASN A 81 -3.92 -11.86 -2.67
CA ASN A 81 -4.20 -13.30 -2.68
C ASN A 81 -2.95 -14.18 -2.57
N ASP A 82 -1.79 -13.76 -3.12
CA ASP A 82 -0.51 -14.43 -2.87
C ASP A 82 -0.15 -14.40 -1.37
N VAL A 83 -0.35 -13.26 -0.71
CA VAL A 83 -0.17 -13.14 0.75
C VAL A 83 -1.16 -14.02 1.51
N ASN A 84 -2.44 -14.05 1.11
CA ASN A 84 -3.43 -14.92 1.74
C ASN A 84 -3.06 -16.39 1.62
N LYS A 85 -2.63 -16.85 0.43
CA LYS A 85 -2.15 -18.22 0.20
C LYS A 85 -1.02 -18.59 1.15
N LYS A 86 0.00 -17.72 1.26
CA LYS A 86 1.14 -17.92 2.18
C LYS A 86 0.72 -17.97 3.66
N LEU A 87 -0.33 -17.23 4.02
CA LEU A 87 -0.89 -17.21 5.36
C LEU A 87 -1.99 -18.25 5.59
N LYS A 88 -2.25 -19.15 4.63
CA LYS A 88 -3.33 -20.14 4.67
C LYS A 88 -4.71 -19.52 4.95
N LYS A 89 -4.95 -18.31 4.41
CA LYS A 89 -6.24 -17.62 4.46
C LYS A 89 -7.06 -17.92 3.20
N LYS A 90 -8.38 -17.74 3.31
CA LYS A 90 -9.30 -17.87 2.17
C LYS A 90 -8.87 -16.97 1.01
N HIS A 91 -8.92 -17.52 -0.20
CA HIS A 91 -8.78 -16.74 -1.43
C HIS A 91 -9.95 -15.77 -1.56
N PHE A 92 -9.65 -14.51 -1.87
CA PHE A 92 -10.69 -13.53 -2.18
C PHE A 92 -11.09 -13.65 -3.64
N GLU A 93 -12.38 -13.69 -3.90
CA GLU A 93 -12.95 -13.55 -5.24
C GLU A 93 -12.83 -12.11 -5.76
N LYS A 94 -12.80 -11.93 -7.08
CA LYS A 94 -12.71 -10.59 -7.71
C LYS A 94 -13.81 -9.62 -7.25
N SER A 95 -14.98 -10.14 -6.88
CA SER A 95 -16.10 -9.35 -6.34
C SER A 95 -15.73 -8.55 -5.09
N ILE A 96 -14.67 -8.94 -4.36
CA ILE A 96 -14.15 -8.17 -3.21
C ILE A 96 -13.78 -6.74 -3.60
N LEU A 97 -13.40 -6.50 -4.86
CA LEU A 97 -13.00 -5.17 -5.32
C LEU A 97 -14.16 -4.17 -5.29
N ASN A 98 -15.40 -4.64 -5.36
CA ASN A 98 -16.60 -3.79 -5.25
C ASN A 98 -16.65 -3.05 -3.90
N LYS A 99 -16.05 -3.62 -2.84
CA LYS A 99 -15.95 -2.98 -1.52
C LYS A 99 -15.26 -1.62 -1.57
N TYR A 100 -14.32 -1.42 -2.50
CA TYR A 100 -13.54 -0.20 -2.58
C TYR A 100 -14.24 0.91 -3.36
N LYS A 101 -15.30 0.61 -4.11
CA LYS A 101 -16.03 1.61 -4.92
C LYS A 101 -16.57 2.77 -4.09
N THR A 102 -16.96 2.53 -2.84
CA THR A 102 -17.48 3.53 -1.90
C THR A 102 -16.47 4.00 -0.88
N ILE A 103 -15.19 3.62 -1.01
CA ILE A 103 -14.18 3.99 -0.02
C ILE A 103 -13.96 5.51 0.04
N ASN A 104 -13.92 6.05 1.25
CA ASN A 104 -13.38 7.38 1.49
C ASN A 104 -11.85 7.29 1.54
N ILE A 105 -11.19 7.68 0.45
CA ILE A 105 -9.73 7.56 0.31
C ILE A 105 -8.97 8.45 1.30
N LEU A 106 -9.52 9.61 1.70
CA LEU A 106 -8.92 10.47 2.72
C LEU A 106 -8.89 9.75 4.08
N THR A 107 -9.99 9.13 4.47
CA THR A 107 -10.06 8.34 5.72
C THR A 107 -9.09 7.15 5.66
N ALA A 108 -9.02 6.44 4.54
CA ALA A 108 -8.07 5.33 4.36
C ALA A 108 -6.61 5.77 4.48
N TYR A 109 -6.26 6.90 3.87
CA TYR A 109 -4.92 7.50 3.97
C TYR A 109 -4.57 7.93 5.40
N LYS A 110 -5.47 8.65 6.07
CA LYS A 110 -5.29 9.05 7.48
C LYS A 110 -5.08 7.83 8.39
N TRP A 111 -5.89 6.79 8.20
CA TRP A 111 -5.78 5.55 8.97
C TRP A 111 -4.48 4.80 8.70
N PHE A 112 -4.05 4.74 7.44
CA PHE A 112 -2.73 4.23 7.08
C PHE A 112 -1.63 5.01 7.78
N ASN A 113 -1.63 6.34 7.69
CA ASN A 113 -0.57 7.18 8.24
C ASN A 113 -0.45 6.99 9.77
N ASP A 114 -1.56 7.01 10.49
CA ASP A 114 -1.62 6.78 11.94
C ASP A 114 -1.06 5.40 12.33
N LYS A 115 -1.52 4.34 11.65
CA LYS A 115 -1.15 2.98 12.05
C LYS A 115 0.21 2.53 11.53
N PHE A 116 0.61 2.96 10.35
CA PHE A 116 1.89 2.59 9.74
C PHE A 116 3.06 3.30 10.43
N TYR A 117 2.91 4.59 10.76
CA TYR A 117 3.96 5.38 11.38
C TYR A 117 3.83 5.56 12.89
N GLY A 118 2.78 5.05 13.53
CA GLY A 118 2.63 5.04 14.99
C GLY A 118 3.78 4.35 15.72
N GLU A 119 3.81 4.53 17.05
CA GLU A 119 4.85 3.96 17.91
C GLU A 119 4.80 2.42 17.94
N TYR A 120 5.96 1.79 17.79
CA TYR A 120 6.18 0.36 17.96
C TYR A 120 7.09 0.17 19.16
N ILE A 121 6.82 -0.85 19.99
CA ILE A 121 7.51 -1.14 21.26
C ILE A 121 9.01 -1.53 21.09
N VAL A 122 9.55 -1.58 19.86
CA VAL A 122 10.93 -2.02 19.61
C VAL A 122 11.81 -0.78 19.33
N SER A 123 12.67 -0.44 20.30
CA SER A 123 13.52 0.76 20.36
C SER A 123 14.74 0.75 19.42
N HIS A 124 15.31 1.97 19.29
CA HIS A 124 16.66 2.39 18.91
C HIS A 124 16.77 3.28 17.65
N ASP A 125 17.27 4.49 17.87
CA ASP A 125 17.12 5.74 17.10
C ASP A 125 17.47 5.70 15.61
N PHE A 126 18.29 4.75 15.16
CA PHE A 126 18.66 4.61 13.74
C PHE A 126 17.46 4.28 12.84
N ASN A 127 16.50 3.49 13.33
CA ASN A 127 15.30 3.16 12.57
C ASN A 127 14.31 4.34 12.51
N LYS A 128 14.42 5.32 13.43
CA LYS A 128 13.50 6.46 13.50
C LYS A 128 13.73 7.43 12.35
N TRP A 129 14.97 7.80 12.08
CA TRP A 129 15.34 8.65 10.92
C TRP A 129 14.85 8.04 9.60
N ARG A 130 15.16 6.77 9.35
CA ARG A 130 14.70 6.08 8.13
C ARG A 130 13.17 6.07 8.03
N ARG A 131 12.47 5.81 9.14
CA ARG A 131 11.00 5.86 9.17
C ARG A 131 10.45 7.25 8.88
N ASN A 132 11.08 8.30 9.41
CA ASN A 132 10.70 9.69 9.14
C ASN A 132 10.92 10.05 7.68
N MET A 133 12.07 9.73 7.09
CA MET A 133 12.30 9.96 5.66
C MET A 133 11.26 9.26 4.77
N VAL A 134 10.91 8.01 5.10
CA VAL A 134 9.88 7.27 4.36
C VAL A 134 8.51 7.92 4.54
N LYS A 135 8.18 8.37 5.76
CA LYS A 135 6.96 9.11 6.05
C LYS A 135 6.89 10.38 5.21
N ASP A 136 7.95 11.19 5.21
CA ASP A 136 8.00 12.45 4.48
C ASP A 136 7.88 12.21 2.97
N LYS A 137 8.60 11.22 2.42
CA LYS A 137 8.52 10.87 1.00
C LYS A 137 7.10 10.46 0.59
N VAL A 138 6.45 9.59 1.38
CA VAL A 138 5.08 9.14 1.09
C VAL A 138 4.07 10.28 1.30
N THR A 139 4.19 11.04 2.38
CA THR A 139 3.28 12.15 2.69
C THR A 139 3.39 13.28 1.67
N ASN A 140 4.60 13.65 1.25
CA ASN A 140 4.79 14.68 0.23
C ASN A 140 4.22 14.24 -1.12
N PHE A 141 4.45 12.98 -1.53
CA PHE A 141 3.82 12.45 -2.75
C PHE A 141 2.29 12.61 -2.72
N PHE A 142 1.64 12.21 -1.62
CA PHE A 142 0.19 12.36 -1.51
C PHE A 142 -0.23 13.83 -1.45
N LYS A 143 0.47 14.68 -0.67
CA LYS A 143 0.17 16.10 -0.54
C LYS A 143 0.23 16.84 -1.88
N ASP A 144 1.29 16.61 -2.64
CA ASP A 144 1.58 17.33 -3.89
C ASP A 144 0.65 16.89 -5.02
N ASN A 145 0.13 15.66 -4.95
CA ASN A 145 -0.66 15.06 -6.02
C ASN A 145 -2.15 14.84 -5.67
N TRP A 146 -2.57 15.06 -4.42
CA TRP A 146 -3.89 14.66 -3.91
C TRP A 146 -5.05 15.03 -4.84
N LYS A 147 -5.14 16.33 -5.20
CA LYS A 147 -6.23 16.87 -6.03
C LYS A 147 -6.24 16.29 -7.45
N LYS A 148 -5.07 15.90 -7.97
CA LYS A 148 -4.94 15.32 -9.31
C LYS A 148 -5.23 13.81 -9.29
N MET A 149 -4.82 13.14 -8.21
CA MET A 149 -5.03 11.70 -8.00
C MET A 149 -6.49 11.37 -7.71
N PHE A 150 -7.14 12.14 -6.83
CA PHE A 150 -8.46 11.82 -6.30
C PHE A 150 -9.38 13.02 -6.54
N LYS A 151 -9.84 13.16 -7.78
CA LYS A 151 -10.89 14.10 -8.14
C LYS A 151 -12.26 13.59 -7.68
#